data_AF-A0A947Z162-F1
#
_entry.id   AF-A0A947Z162-F1
#
_cell.length_a   1.000
_cell.length_b   1.000
_cell.length_c   1.000
_cell.angle_alpha   90.00
_cell.angle_beta   90.00
_cell.angle_gamma   90.00
#
_symmetry.space_group_name_H-M   'P 1'
#
loop_
_entity.id
_entity.type
_entity.pdbx_description
1 polymer ?
#
loop_
_entity_poly.entity_id
_entity_poly.type
_entity_poly.pdbx_seq_one_letter_code
_entity_poly.pdbx_strand_id
1 'polypeptide(L)'
;MKILILSIVAVLAVSCSDPKFIRGTKIPDNKQNRELIEVVEKYRKTLMKMDASGLIAMAHPDYYQPAVTTEDIPYDYKGLKEALPKRFKLTRNIRFEMQYRKINWKDTETASVEIFIDASYLIKVGTEEQWKKKSDYWKIDLKKHEGVWKIIAGM
;
A
#
# COMPACT_ATOMS: atom_id res chain seq x y z
N MET A 1 -64.83 -32.57 16.38
CA MET A 1 -64.16 -31.46 15.67
C MET A 1 -62.66 -31.60 15.92
N LYS A 2 -61.87 -32.06 14.93
CA LYS A 2 -60.40 -32.22 15.07
C LYS A 2 -59.72 -30.93 14.60
N ILE A 3 -59.04 -30.24 15.51
CA ILE A 3 -58.25 -29.04 15.19
C ILE A 3 -56.88 -29.52 14.72
N LEU A 4 -56.56 -29.29 13.44
CA LEU A 4 -55.25 -29.54 12.85
C LEU A 4 -54.35 -28.35 13.17
N ILE A 5 -53.33 -28.55 14.01
CA ILE A 5 -52.28 -27.54 14.27
C ILE A 5 -51.19 -27.73 13.20
N LEU A 6 -51.08 -26.76 12.30
CA LEU A 6 -50.06 -26.73 11.25
C LEU A 6 -48.82 -26.00 11.77
N SER A 7 -47.80 -26.76 12.17
CA SER A 7 -46.50 -26.24 12.59
C SER A 7 -45.71 -25.74 11.37
N ILE A 8 -45.53 -24.42 11.27
CA ILE A 8 -44.62 -23.80 10.29
C ILE A 8 -43.20 -23.87 10.84
N VAL A 9 -42.38 -24.75 10.27
CA VAL A 9 -40.93 -24.77 10.49
C VAL A 9 -40.30 -23.70 9.61
N ALA A 10 -39.88 -22.60 10.22
CA ALA A 10 -39.13 -21.55 9.54
C ALA A 10 -37.70 -22.03 9.28
N VAL A 11 -37.39 -22.41 8.04
CA VAL A 11 -36.05 -22.74 7.59
C VAL A 11 -35.27 -21.43 7.45
N LEU A 12 -34.40 -21.13 8.41
CA LEU A 12 -33.40 -20.06 8.31
C LEU A 12 -32.39 -20.47 7.25
N ALA A 13 -32.54 -19.92 6.04
CA ALA A 13 -31.54 -20.01 4.99
C ALA A 13 -30.30 -19.19 5.38
N VAL A 14 -29.35 -19.81 6.07
CA VAL A 14 -28.01 -19.26 6.23
C VAL A 14 -27.33 -19.33 4.86
N SER A 15 -27.38 -18.22 4.12
CA SER A 15 -26.60 -18.07 2.89
C SER A 15 -25.12 -18.03 3.29
N CYS A 16 -24.41 -19.13 3.09
CA CYS A 16 -22.96 -19.13 3.00
C CYS A 16 -22.57 -18.32 1.75
N SER A 17 -22.41 -17.01 1.88
CA SER A 17 -21.65 -16.27 0.88
C SER A 17 -20.17 -16.54 1.15
N ASP A 18 -19.52 -17.30 0.28
CA ASP A 18 -18.06 -17.44 0.34
C ASP A 18 -17.40 -16.05 0.40
N PRO A 19 -16.33 -15.88 1.21
CA PRO A 19 -15.65 -14.60 1.28
C PRO A 19 -15.11 -14.22 -0.10
N LYS A 20 -15.63 -13.11 -0.65
CA LYS A 20 -15.12 -12.54 -1.90
C LYS A 20 -13.78 -11.87 -1.61
N PHE A 21 -12.80 -12.12 -2.47
CA PHE A 21 -11.46 -11.53 -2.38
C PHE A 21 -11.19 -10.61 -3.58
N ILE A 22 -10.39 -9.57 -3.36
CA ILE A 22 -9.93 -8.68 -4.43
C ILE A 22 -9.12 -9.54 -5.41
N ARG A 23 -9.44 -9.43 -6.71
CA ARG A 23 -8.88 -10.27 -7.78
C ARG A 23 -7.35 -10.32 -7.72
N GLY A 24 -6.80 -11.53 -7.69
CA GLY A 24 -5.34 -11.77 -7.62
C GLY A 24 -4.75 -11.66 -6.20
N THR A 25 -5.58 -11.57 -5.16
CA THR A 25 -5.15 -11.44 -3.77
C THR A 25 -5.96 -12.36 -2.85
N LYS A 26 -5.56 -12.44 -1.58
CA LYS A 26 -6.36 -13.03 -0.48
C LYS A 26 -6.97 -11.96 0.43
N ILE A 27 -7.08 -10.72 -0.04
CA ILE A 27 -7.61 -9.59 0.73
C ILE A 27 -9.13 -9.54 0.55
N PRO A 28 -9.94 -9.49 1.63
CA PRO A 28 -11.39 -9.42 1.53
C PRO A 28 -11.85 -8.25 0.65
N ASP A 29 -12.82 -8.53 -0.22
CA ASP A 29 -13.37 -7.57 -1.17
C ASP A 29 -14.43 -6.70 -0.49
N ASN A 30 -13.98 -5.57 0.04
CA ASN A 30 -14.86 -4.53 0.58
C ASN A 30 -14.35 -3.14 0.18
N LYS A 31 -15.20 -2.12 0.35
CA LYS A 31 -14.90 -0.74 -0.06
C LYS A 31 -13.63 -0.18 0.60
N GLN A 32 -13.44 -0.43 1.89
CA GLN A 32 -12.30 0.10 2.65
C GLN A 32 -10.97 -0.49 2.18
N ASN A 33 -10.93 -1.80 1.94
CA ASN A 33 -9.74 -2.48 1.42
C ASN A 33 -9.41 -2.04 -0.01
N ARG A 34 -10.43 -1.85 -0.86
CA ARG A 34 -10.23 -1.32 -2.23
C ARG A 34 -9.64 0.08 -2.21
N GLU A 35 -10.15 0.95 -1.36
CA GLU A 35 -9.67 2.33 -1.21
C GLU A 35 -8.18 2.38 -0.82
N LEU A 36 -7.73 1.55 0.13
CA LEU A 36 -6.31 1.45 0.49
C LEU A 36 -5.45 0.91 -0.66
N ILE A 37 -5.91 -0.12 -1.36
CA ILE A 37 -5.19 -0.66 -2.53
C ILE A 37 -5.09 0.39 -3.63
N GLU A 38 -6.12 1.20 -3.88
CA GLU A 38 -6.09 2.27 -4.87
C GLU A 38 -5.02 3.33 -4.54
N VAL A 39 -4.87 3.69 -3.25
CA VAL A 39 -3.82 4.62 -2.79
C VAL A 39 -2.43 4.02 -3.02
N VAL A 40 -2.22 2.76 -2.65
CA VAL A 40 -0.93 2.08 -2.84
C VAL A 40 -0.62 1.84 -4.33
N GLU A 41 -1.63 1.58 -5.15
CA GLU A 41 -1.48 1.45 -6.60
C GLU A 41 -1.13 2.80 -7.25
N LYS A 42 -1.73 3.90 -6.76
CA LYS A 42 -1.36 5.25 -7.16
C LYS A 42 0.09 5.55 -6.79
N TYR A 43 0.55 5.10 -5.61
CA TYR A 43 1.94 5.25 -5.17
C TYR A 43 2.88 4.56 -6.16
N ARG A 44 2.63 3.28 -6.48
CA ARG A 44 3.42 2.52 -7.46
C ARG A 44 3.52 3.23 -8.82
N LYS A 45 2.38 3.68 -9.35
CA LYS A 45 2.33 4.39 -10.64
C LYS A 45 3.09 5.71 -10.61
N THR A 46 3.02 6.44 -9.50
CA THR A 46 3.71 7.73 -9.32
C THR A 46 5.21 7.53 -9.19
N LEU A 47 5.64 6.50 -8.43
CA LEU A 47 7.03 6.08 -8.32
C LEU A 47 7.63 5.70 -9.68
N MET A 48 6.93 4.88 -10.46
CA MET A 48 7.40 4.47 -11.80
C MET A 48 7.53 5.64 -12.79
N LYS A 49 6.78 6.73 -12.57
CA LYS A 49 6.90 7.97 -13.35
C LYS A 49 8.02 8.90 -12.84
N MET A 50 8.71 8.53 -11.76
CA MET A 50 9.70 9.37 -11.07
C MET A 50 9.12 10.76 -10.71
N ASP A 51 7.83 10.81 -10.37
CA ASP A 51 7.13 12.06 -10.02
C ASP A 51 7.31 12.36 -8.52
N ALA A 52 8.39 13.08 -8.20
CA ALA A 52 8.71 13.45 -6.82
C ALA A 52 7.59 14.27 -6.17
N SER A 53 7.03 15.25 -6.89
CA SER A 53 5.97 16.12 -6.38
C SER A 53 4.69 15.32 -6.09
N GLY A 54 4.33 14.39 -6.98
CA GLY A 54 3.21 13.48 -6.78
C GLY A 54 3.40 12.60 -5.54
N LEU A 55 4.58 12.02 -5.34
CA LEU A 55 4.89 11.22 -4.14
C LEU A 55 4.83 12.06 -2.85
N ILE A 56 5.40 13.26 -2.87
CA ILE A 56 5.35 14.20 -1.73
C ILE A 56 3.89 14.56 -1.39
N ALA A 57 3.04 14.74 -2.39
CA ALA A 57 1.62 15.03 -2.19
C ALA A 57 0.82 13.84 -1.62
N MET A 58 1.34 12.62 -1.75
CA MET A 58 0.74 11.40 -1.16
C MET A 58 1.17 11.16 0.30
N ALA A 59 2.27 11.79 0.75
CA ALA A 59 2.74 11.66 2.11
C ALA A 59 1.90 12.49 3.09
N HIS A 60 1.76 11.96 4.32
CA HIS A 60 1.16 12.64 5.45
C HIS A 60 2.13 13.71 5.99
N PRO A 61 1.67 14.85 6.55
CA PRO A 61 2.56 15.82 7.20
C PRO A 61 3.46 15.21 8.29
N ASP A 62 2.92 14.28 9.08
CA ASP A 62 3.65 13.47 10.07
C ASP A 62 4.44 12.29 9.47
N TYR A 63 4.79 12.31 8.19
CA TYR A 63 5.56 11.23 7.56
C TYR A 63 6.89 11.01 8.29
N TYR A 64 7.21 9.73 8.54
CA TYR A 64 8.49 9.33 9.10
C TYR A 64 8.93 7.98 8.52
N GLN A 65 10.12 7.95 7.92
CA GLN A 65 10.77 6.73 7.47
C GLN A 65 11.78 6.28 8.53
N PRO A 66 11.52 5.16 9.24
CA PRO A 66 12.50 4.59 10.14
C PRO A 66 13.68 3.99 9.36
N ALA A 67 14.83 3.91 10.02
CA ALA A 67 15.95 3.11 9.54
C ALA A 67 15.56 1.63 9.51
N VAL A 68 15.81 0.95 8.38
CA VAL A 68 15.54 -0.49 8.23
C VAL A 68 16.83 -1.28 8.43
N THR A 69 17.96 -0.70 8.04
CA THR A 69 19.30 -1.23 8.23
C THR A 69 20.15 -0.25 9.04
N THR A 70 21.31 -0.70 9.52
CA THR A 70 22.26 0.15 10.26
C THR A 70 22.86 1.27 9.40
N GLU A 71 22.77 1.16 8.08
CA GLU A 71 23.27 2.16 7.13
C GLU A 71 22.22 3.21 6.77
N ASP A 72 20.94 2.97 7.09
CA ASP A 72 19.85 3.88 6.78
C ASP A 72 19.81 5.05 7.75
N ILE A 73 19.72 6.26 7.22
CA ILE A 73 19.45 7.47 8.00
C ILE A 73 17.93 7.66 8.03
N PRO A 74 17.28 7.66 9.21
CA PRO A 74 15.85 7.92 9.30
C PRO A 74 15.55 9.37 8.89
N TYR A 75 14.37 9.61 8.33
CA TYR A 75 14.01 10.93 7.85
C TYR A 75 12.50 11.20 7.95
N ASP A 76 12.16 12.47 8.14
CA ASP A 76 10.78 12.96 8.25
C ASP A 76 10.23 13.47 6.89
N TYR A 77 9.07 14.12 6.91
CA TYR A 77 8.47 14.74 5.73
C TYR A 77 9.38 15.77 5.03
N LYS A 78 10.16 16.56 5.79
CA LYS A 78 11.13 17.50 5.20
C LYS A 78 12.25 16.73 4.51
N GLY A 79 12.80 15.72 5.17
CA GLY A 79 13.80 14.83 4.59
C GLY A 79 13.29 14.12 3.33
N LEU A 80 12.02 13.70 3.29
CA LEU A 80 11.38 13.12 2.11
C LEU A 80 11.38 14.11 0.93
N LYS A 81 10.97 15.37 1.19
CA LYS A 81 10.94 16.44 0.18
C LYS A 81 12.32 16.74 -0.40
N GLU A 82 13.36 16.63 0.42
CA GLU A 82 14.75 16.83 -0.02
C GLU A 82 15.32 15.61 -0.75
N ALA A 83 14.99 14.40 -0.30
CA ALA A 83 15.57 13.16 -0.80
C ALA A 83 15.00 12.74 -2.16
N LEU A 84 13.68 12.83 -2.36
CA LEU A 84 13.02 12.32 -3.56
C LEU A 84 13.55 12.97 -4.87
N PRO A 85 13.62 14.31 -4.99
CA PRO A 85 14.16 14.93 -6.21
C PRO A 85 15.62 14.57 -6.46
N LYS A 86 16.44 14.48 -5.40
CA LYS A 86 17.85 14.08 -5.50
C LYS A 86 18.00 12.64 -6.00
N ARG A 87 17.20 11.71 -5.46
CA ARG A 87 17.17 10.31 -5.88
C ARG A 87 16.77 10.19 -7.36
N PHE A 88 15.67 10.83 -7.77
CA PHE A 88 15.19 10.74 -9.15
C PHE A 88 16.09 11.44 -10.18
N LYS A 89 16.88 12.45 -9.78
CA LYS A 89 17.92 13.02 -10.66
C LYS A 89 18.98 11.97 -11.06
N LEU A 90 19.27 11.04 -10.16
CA LEU A 90 20.22 9.95 -10.38
C LEU A 90 19.58 8.71 -11.02
N THR A 91 18.27 8.54 -10.87
CA THR A 91 17.54 7.42 -11.49
C THR A 91 17.33 7.64 -12.99
N ARG A 92 17.45 6.56 -13.77
CA ARG A 92 17.24 6.54 -15.23
C ARG A 92 16.05 5.71 -15.61
N ASN A 93 15.81 4.63 -14.89
CA ASN A 93 14.70 3.73 -15.13
C ASN A 93 14.27 3.06 -13.83
N ILE A 94 12.97 2.81 -13.69
CA ILE A 94 12.34 2.10 -12.59
C ILE A 94 11.39 1.05 -13.15
N ARG A 95 11.66 -0.22 -12.86
CA ARG A 95 10.65 -1.29 -12.91
C ARG A 95 10.25 -1.59 -11.46
N PHE A 96 8.95 -1.57 -11.19
CA PHE A 96 8.43 -1.82 -9.86
C PHE A 96 7.14 -2.63 -9.94
N GLU A 97 7.24 -3.90 -9.58
CA GLU A 97 6.12 -4.83 -9.49
C GLU A 97 5.74 -5.04 -8.03
N MET A 98 4.43 -5.14 -7.77
CA MET A 98 3.89 -5.34 -6.43
C MET A 98 2.87 -6.46 -6.42
N GLN A 99 2.91 -7.27 -5.36
CA GLN A 99 1.86 -8.23 -5.03
C GLN A 99 1.28 -7.85 -3.67
N TYR A 100 -0.02 -7.54 -3.63
CA TYR A 100 -0.73 -7.24 -2.38
C TYR A 100 -0.89 -8.52 -1.56
N ARG A 101 -0.41 -8.50 -0.31
CA ARG A 101 -0.42 -9.67 0.58
C ARG A 101 -1.53 -9.58 1.62
N LYS A 102 -1.53 -8.48 2.38
CA LYS A 102 -2.40 -8.33 3.55
C LYS A 102 -2.66 -6.85 3.83
N ILE A 103 -3.83 -6.57 4.41
CA ILE A 103 -4.13 -5.28 5.02
C ILE A 103 -4.29 -5.52 6.52
N ASN A 104 -3.54 -4.78 7.33
CA ASN A 104 -3.67 -4.77 8.79
C ASN A 104 -4.28 -3.43 9.20
N TRP A 105 -5.53 -3.47 9.65
CA TRP A 105 -6.19 -2.30 10.22
C TRP A 105 -5.78 -2.15 11.68
N LYS A 106 -5.33 -0.95 12.06
CA LYS A 106 -5.09 -0.59 13.47
C LYS A 106 -6.36 0.00 14.09
N ASP A 107 -7.02 0.87 13.33
CA ASP A 107 -8.28 1.53 13.65
C ASP A 107 -8.98 1.96 12.35
N THR A 108 -10.06 2.74 12.41
CA THR A 108 -10.82 3.17 11.23
C THR A 108 -10.09 4.14 10.30
N GLU A 109 -8.99 4.74 10.77
CA GLU A 109 -8.25 5.80 10.09
C GLU A 109 -6.77 5.47 9.89
N THR A 110 -6.31 4.32 10.40
CA THR A 110 -4.92 3.88 10.33
C THR A 110 -4.84 2.42 9.91
N ALA A 111 -4.04 2.14 8.88
CA ALA A 111 -3.84 0.79 8.37
C ALA A 111 -2.47 0.63 7.73
N SER A 112 -2.02 -0.62 7.61
CA SER A 112 -0.81 -1.00 6.90
C SER A 112 -1.15 -1.94 5.75
N VAL A 113 -0.56 -1.71 4.58
CA VAL A 113 -0.64 -2.61 3.43
C VAL A 113 0.70 -3.33 3.28
N GLU A 114 0.68 -4.64 3.49
CA GLU A 114 1.83 -5.52 3.23
C GLU A 114 1.85 -5.90 1.76
N ILE A 115 3.00 -5.69 1.13
CA ILE A 115 3.26 -6.00 -0.27
C ILE A 115 4.52 -6.85 -0.37
N PHE A 116 4.61 -7.65 -1.43
CA PHE A 116 5.88 -8.17 -1.90
C PHE A 116 6.28 -7.38 -3.14
N ILE A 117 7.53 -6.93 -3.18
CA ILE A 117 8.09 -6.15 -4.28
C ILE A 117 9.10 -6.97 -5.08
N ASP A 118 9.11 -6.75 -6.38
CA ASP A 118 10.23 -7.07 -7.26
C ASP A 118 10.53 -5.82 -8.08
N ALA A 119 11.68 -5.20 -7.78
CA ALA A 119 12.04 -3.90 -8.31
C ALA A 119 13.46 -3.88 -8.85
N SER A 120 13.64 -3.15 -9.96
CA SER A 120 14.94 -2.86 -10.52
C SER A 120 15.06 -1.39 -10.88
N TYR A 121 16.15 -0.76 -10.48
CA TYR A 121 16.45 0.64 -10.69
C TYR A 121 17.74 0.76 -11.49
N LEU A 122 17.71 1.49 -12.59
CA LEU A 122 18.92 1.93 -13.27
C LEU A 122 19.32 3.27 -12.67
N ILE A 123 20.48 3.34 -12.03
CA ILE A 123 20.97 4.54 -11.34
C ILE A 123 22.32 4.99 -11.90
N LYS A 124 22.51 6.30 -12.00
CA LYS A 124 23.80 6.91 -12.34
C LYS A 124 24.71 6.95 -11.12
N VAL A 125 25.91 6.38 -11.24
CA VAL A 125 26.97 6.38 -10.22
C VAL A 125 28.23 6.96 -10.86
N GLY A 126 28.56 8.21 -10.52
CA GLY A 126 29.63 8.94 -11.21
C GLY A 126 29.30 9.15 -12.69
N THR A 127 30.11 8.59 -13.57
CA THR A 127 29.91 8.59 -15.03
C THR A 127 29.21 7.34 -15.56
N GLU A 128 29.05 6.31 -14.73
CA GLU A 128 28.49 5.00 -15.12
C GLU A 128 27.02 4.88 -14.71
N GLU A 129 26.34 3.88 -15.28
CA GLU A 129 24.99 3.48 -14.90
C GLU A 129 25.01 2.04 -14.37
N GLN A 130 24.30 1.80 -13.27
CA GLN A 130 24.26 0.51 -12.60
C GLN A 130 22.82 0.08 -12.34
N TRP A 131 22.52 -1.17 -12.65
CA TRP A 131 21.27 -1.81 -12.21
C TRP A 131 21.38 -2.21 -10.74
N LYS A 132 20.44 -1.75 -9.92
CA LYS A 132 20.20 -2.23 -8.57
C LYS A 132 18.88 -2.98 -8.55
N LYS A 133 18.84 -4.14 -7.88
CA LYS A 133 17.65 -4.96 -7.73
C LYS A 133 17.27 -5.05 -6.26
N LYS A 134 15.97 -5.11 -5.99
CA LYS A 134 15.41 -5.37 -4.67
C LYS A 134 14.19 -6.27 -4.81
N SER A 135 14.19 -7.39 -4.12
CA SER A 135 13.02 -8.26 -3.98
C SER A 135 12.83 -8.55 -2.50
N ASP A 136 11.69 -8.13 -1.95
CA ASP A 136 11.48 -8.16 -0.51
C ASP A 136 9.99 -8.03 -0.14
N TYR A 137 9.67 -8.38 1.10
CA TYR A 137 8.43 -7.96 1.72
C TYR A 137 8.57 -6.51 2.22
N TRP A 138 7.56 -5.71 1.93
CA TRP A 138 7.54 -4.30 2.31
C TRP A 138 6.18 -3.94 2.89
N LYS A 139 6.15 -2.87 3.67
CA LYS A 139 4.93 -2.40 4.33
C LYS A 139 4.79 -0.91 4.09
N ILE A 140 3.61 -0.50 3.62
CA ILE A 140 3.23 0.90 3.49
C ILE A 140 2.22 1.19 4.59
N ASP A 141 2.59 2.11 5.49
CA ASP A 141 1.71 2.54 6.57
C ASP A 141 0.93 3.78 6.09
N LEU A 142 -0.38 3.78 6.31
CA LEU A 142 -1.28 4.84 5.89
C LEU A 142 -2.12 5.34 7.06
N LYS A 143 -2.40 6.65 7.01
CA LYS A 143 -3.30 7.34 7.93
C LYS A 143 -4.20 8.29 7.16
N LYS A 144 -5.48 8.38 7.51
CA LYS A 144 -6.37 9.40 6.96
C LYS A 144 -5.95 10.79 7.44
N HIS A 145 -5.98 11.73 6.51
CA HIS A 145 -5.75 13.15 6.73
C HIS A 145 -6.81 13.90 5.94
N GLU A 146 -7.68 14.64 6.64
CA GLU A 146 -8.78 15.40 6.03
C GLU A 146 -9.68 14.51 5.13
N GLY A 147 -9.98 13.29 5.60
CA GLY A 147 -10.81 12.33 4.88
C GLY A 147 -10.10 11.58 3.75
N VAL A 148 -8.84 11.88 3.45
CA VAL A 148 -8.06 11.23 2.38
C VAL A 148 -6.93 10.40 2.99
N TRP A 149 -6.75 9.17 2.51
CA TRP A 149 -5.60 8.35 2.90
C TRP A 149 -4.28 8.94 2.42
N LYS A 150 -3.34 9.09 3.35
CA LYS A 150 -1.97 9.52 3.09
C LYS A 150 -1.00 8.45 3.62
N ILE A 151 0.16 8.36 3.01
CA ILE A 151 1.22 7.45 3.44
C ILE A 151 2.01 8.13 4.57
N ILE A 152 2.14 7.45 5.71
CA ILE A 152 2.89 7.95 6.88
C ILE A 152 4.26 7.27 7.03
N ALA A 153 4.48 6.11 6.42
CA ALA A 153 5.80 5.46 6.32
C ALA A 153 5.85 4.45 5.15
N GLY A 154 7.06 4.11 4.70
CA GLY A 154 7.30 3.02 3.74
C GLY A 154 7.47 3.44 2.28
N MET A 155 7.90 4.68 2.00
CA MET A 155 8.30 5.12 0.65
C MET A 155 9.78 4.90 0.35
#